data_AF-A0A917EWL8-F1
#
_entry.id   AF-A0A917EWL8-F1
#
_cell.length_a   1.000
_cell.length_b   1.000
_cell.length_c   1.000
_cell.angle_alpha   90.00
_cell.angle_beta   90.00
_cell.angle_gamma   90.00
#
_symmetry.space_group_name_H-M   'P 1'
#
loop_
_entity.id
_entity.type
_entity.pdbx_description
1 polymer ?
#
loop_
_entity_poly.entity_id
_entity_poly.type
_entity_poly.pdbx_seq_one_letter_code
_entity_poly.pdbx_strand_id
1 'polypeptide(L)'
;MLNYYMKFIKSFILKLFGQGKSYPKEAPAAVPENKTIRKVEGLKEELKKVQTAYDKHIAMMQTEFDKADIVFKDFYDSEYNQALKKHHTDILPKKEFDAIEKELTSLREAVHEAGAELDKLEEYKKEDVLKILGELQSLKDRYTNAVADQSEEIHDELMNLKQQYMKKVNSLGASYSALVNTDQVLHDTFHDYGFYYDETMLEQYALLTSGKGKEVKPEAYSIDKSIISKELSNFHVNLTPYK
;
A
#
# COMPACT_ATOMS: atom_id res chain seq x y z
N MET A 1 0.64 1.64 1.07
CA MET A 1 1.03 0.32 0.53
C MET A 1 1.95 0.41 -0.69
N LEU A 2 1.85 1.41 -1.58
CA LEU A 2 2.76 1.56 -2.74
C LEU A 2 4.26 1.60 -2.37
N ASN A 3 4.61 2.26 -1.26
CA ASN A 3 6.00 2.38 -0.79
C ASN A 3 6.61 1.04 -0.32
N TYR A 4 5.77 0.04 -0.03
CA TYR A 4 6.21 -1.32 0.32
C TYR A 4 6.53 -2.13 -0.95
N TYR A 5 5.68 -2.01 -1.98
CA TYR A 5 5.86 -2.69 -3.28
C TYR A 5 7.10 -2.21 -4.02
N MET A 6 7.36 -0.90 -4.05
CA MET A 6 8.58 -0.34 -4.66
C MET A 6 9.87 -0.79 -3.95
N LYS A 7 9.83 -0.92 -2.62
CA LYS A 7 10.95 -1.47 -1.84
C LYS A 7 11.14 -2.96 -2.10
N PHE A 8 10.06 -3.70 -2.30
CA PHE A 8 10.10 -5.14 -2.57
C PHE A 8 10.70 -5.43 -3.95
N ILE A 9 10.26 -4.73 -4.99
CA ILE A 9 10.79 -4.87 -6.36
C ILE A 9 12.28 -4.48 -6.40
N LYS A 10 12.66 -3.35 -5.78
CA LYS A 10 14.07 -2.94 -5.67
C LYS A 10 14.91 -3.97 -4.91
N SER A 11 14.40 -4.50 -3.79
CA SER A 11 15.10 -5.52 -3.00
C SER A 11 15.25 -6.84 -3.75
N PHE A 12 14.26 -7.22 -4.56
CA PHE A 12 14.26 -8.43 -5.36
C PHE A 12 15.25 -8.35 -6.52
N ILE A 13 15.28 -7.23 -7.24
CA ILE A 13 16.26 -6.94 -8.30
C ILE A 13 17.68 -6.88 -7.70
N LEU A 14 17.88 -6.20 -6.56
CA LEU A 14 19.19 -6.15 -5.89
C LEU A 14 19.65 -7.52 -5.38
N LYS A 15 18.75 -8.40 -4.95
CA LYS A 15 19.10 -9.77 -4.52
C LYS A 15 19.45 -10.68 -5.69
N LEU A 16 18.81 -10.52 -6.85
CA LEU A 16 19.08 -11.33 -8.04
C LEU A 16 20.38 -10.95 -8.77
N PHE A 17 20.81 -9.69 -8.66
CA PHE A 17 21.97 -9.16 -9.39
C PHE A 17 23.13 -8.66 -8.50
N GLY A 18 23.03 -8.83 -7.18
CA GLY A 18 23.90 -8.17 -6.18
C GLY A 18 25.16 -8.90 -5.72
N GLN A 19 25.66 -9.92 -6.44
CA GLN A 19 26.96 -10.52 -6.09
C GLN A 19 27.90 -10.54 -7.30
N GLY A 20 28.65 -9.45 -7.45
CA GLY A 20 29.88 -9.43 -8.24
C GLY A 20 30.14 -8.13 -9.01
N LYS A 21 31.03 -7.30 -8.45
CA LYS A 21 31.68 -6.09 -9.01
C LYS A 21 30.95 -4.77 -8.78
N SER A 22 31.62 -3.92 -8.00
CA SER A 22 31.30 -2.51 -7.76
C SER A 22 31.43 -1.71 -9.06
N TYR A 23 30.31 -1.26 -9.60
CA TYR A 23 30.27 -0.16 -10.56
C TYR A 23 30.30 1.17 -9.79
N PRO A 24 30.87 2.25 -10.36
CA PRO A 24 30.92 3.55 -9.71
C PRO A 24 29.50 3.97 -9.31
N LYS A 25 29.37 4.27 -8.02
CA LYS A 25 28.12 4.48 -7.30
C LYS A 25 27.57 5.87 -7.58
N GLU A 26 27.16 6.14 -8.80
CA GLU A 26 26.14 7.17 -9.01
C GLU A 26 24.81 6.52 -8.61
N ALA A 27 24.29 6.93 -7.45
CA ALA A 27 22.96 6.55 -7.04
C ALA A 27 22.02 6.87 -8.22
N PRO A 28 21.17 5.93 -8.68
CA PRO A 28 20.24 6.23 -9.75
C PRO A 28 19.46 7.46 -9.31
N ALA A 29 19.54 8.52 -10.12
CA ALA A 29 18.80 9.75 -9.88
C ALA A 29 17.37 9.35 -9.55
N ALA A 30 16.87 9.79 -8.39
CA ALA A 30 15.52 9.45 -7.97
C ALA A 30 14.59 9.84 -9.13
N VAL A 31 13.91 8.85 -9.72
CA VAL A 31 12.92 9.08 -10.78
C VAL A 31 12.00 10.19 -10.27
N PRO A 32 11.92 11.33 -10.96
CA PRO A 32 11.14 12.46 -10.46
C PRO A 32 9.70 11.99 -10.27
N GLU A 33 9.28 11.93 -9.01
CA GLU A 33 7.97 11.42 -8.64
C GLU A 33 6.90 12.27 -9.33
N ASN A 34 5.98 11.62 -10.06
CA ASN A 34 4.94 12.33 -10.79
C ASN A 34 4.10 13.16 -9.81
N LYS A 35 4.08 14.48 -10.00
CA LYS A 35 3.42 15.43 -9.09
C LYS A 35 1.93 15.12 -8.91
N THR A 36 1.26 14.62 -9.94
CA THR A 36 -0.16 14.23 -9.88
C THR A 36 -0.37 13.02 -8.98
N ILE A 37 0.48 12.00 -9.12
CA ILE A 37 0.44 10.80 -8.26
C ILE A 37 0.64 11.18 -6.80
N ARG A 38 1.67 11.98 -6.52
CA ARG A 38 1.94 12.45 -5.16
C ARG A 38 0.79 13.27 -4.59
N LYS A 39 0.17 14.15 -5.40
CA LYS A 39 -0.98 14.95 -4.97
C LYS A 39 -2.18 14.06 -4.63
N VAL A 40 -2.51 13.07 -5.45
CA VAL A 40 -3.63 12.15 -5.19
C VAL A 40 -3.39 11.29 -3.95
N GLU A 41 -2.17 10.77 -3.75
CA GLU A 41 -1.84 10.04 -2.51
C GLU A 41 -1.93 10.95 -1.27
N GLY A 42 -1.49 12.21 -1.38
CA GLY A 42 -1.66 13.21 -0.32
C GLY A 42 -3.13 13.47 0.03
N LEU A 43 -3.99 13.67 -0.98
CA LEU A 43 -5.43 13.88 -0.78
C LEU A 43 -6.13 12.65 -0.16
N LYS A 44 -5.68 11.42 -0.50
CA LYS A 44 -6.19 10.19 0.13
C LYS A 44 -5.83 10.13 1.61
N GLU A 45 -4.60 10.50 1.96
CA GLU A 45 -4.17 10.57 3.36
C GLU A 45 -4.91 11.67 4.13
N GLU A 46 -5.10 12.83 3.50
CA GLU A 46 -5.86 13.95 4.05
C GLU A 46 -7.31 13.56 4.32
N LEU A 47 -8.00 12.94 3.35
CA LEU A 47 -9.36 12.44 3.51
C LEU A 47 -9.49 11.54 4.74
N LYS A 48 -8.57 10.57 4.89
CA LYS A 48 -8.57 9.65 6.02
C LYS A 48 -8.38 10.38 7.34
N LYS A 49 -7.46 11.35 7.39
CA LYS A 49 -7.20 12.15 8.60
C LYS A 49 -8.43 12.99 8.98
N VAL A 50 -9.02 13.69 8.01
CA VAL A 50 -10.22 14.51 8.21
C VAL A 50 -11.37 13.66 8.74
N GLN A 51 -11.68 12.54 8.09
CA GLN A 51 -12.71 11.61 8.55
C GLN A 51 -12.46 11.15 9.99
N THR A 52 -11.24 10.69 10.28
CA THR A 52 -10.89 10.17 11.62
C THR A 52 -10.99 11.26 12.70
N ALA A 53 -10.59 12.50 12.38
CA ALA A 53 -10.65 13.63 13.30
C ALA A 53 -12.11 14.01 13.61
N TYR A 54 -12.95 14.15 12.59
CA TYR A 54 -14.37 14.45 12.78
C TYR A 54 -15.11 13.31 13.49
N ASP A 55 -14.88 12.04 13.11
CA ASP A 55 -15.49 10.88 13.77
C ASP A 55 -15.20 10.86 15.27
N LYS A 56 -13.95 11.14 15.64
CA LYS A 56 -13.56 11.25 17.04
C LYS A 56 -14.28 12.42 17.73
N HIS A 57 -14.35 13.58 17.08
CA HIS A 57 -14.96 14.77 17.69
C HIS A 57 -16.47 14.62 17.86
N ILE A 58 -17.16 14.08 16.86
CA ILE A 58 -18.59 13.74 16.91
C ILE A 58 -18.85 12.74 18.03
N ALA A 59 -18.06 11.67 18.15
CA ALA A 59 -18.24 10.69 19.23
C ALA A 59 -18.06 11.31 20.63
N MET A 60 -17.10 12.23 20.78
CA MET A 60 -16.92 12.98 22.02
C MET A 60 -18.13 13.87 22.32
N MET A 61 -18.60 14.63 21.33
CA MET A 61 -19.75 15.52 21.52
C MET A 61 -21.05 14.74 21.76
N GLN A 62 -21.22 13.58 21.13
CA GLN A 62 -22.35 12.68 21.35
C GLN A 62 -22.39 12.22 22.81
N THR A 63 -21.22 11.92 23.37
CA THR A 63 -21.11 11.53 24.78
C THR A 63 -21.53 12.67 25.72
N GLU A 64 -21.18 13.92 25.39
CA GLU A 64 -21.58 15.08 26.20
C GLU A 64 -23.09 15.39 26.05
N PHE A 65 -23.63 15.28 24.84
CA PHE A 65 -25.07 15.37 24.60
C PHE A 65 -25.84 14.31 25.39
N ASP A 66 -25.42 13.04 25.31
CA ASP A 66 -26.08 11.93 26.01
C ASP A 66 -26.06 12.15 27.54
N LYS A 67 -24.95 12.65 28.10
CA LYS A 67 -24.87 13.02 29.52
C LYS A 67 -25.83 14.15 29.88
N ALA A 68 -25.85 15.23 29.08
CA ALA A 68 -26.74 16.37 29.32
C ALA A 68 -28.22 15.96 29.25
N ASP A 69 -28.56 15.11 28.28
CA ASP A 69 -29.92 14.59 28.08
C ASP A 69 -30.36 13.70 29.25
N ILE A 70 -29.47 12.84 29.77
CA ILE A 70 -29.74 12.05 30.98
C ILE A 70 -30.00 12.98 32.17
N VAL A 71 -29.13 13.96 32.43
CA VAL A 71 -29.29 14.89 33.56
C VAL A 71 -30.60 15.68 33.44
N PHE A 72 -30.93 16.16 32.25
CA PHE A 72 -32.18 16.86 31.98
C PHE A 72 -33.39 15.97 32.25
N LYS A 73 -33.41 14.74 31.74
CA LYS A 73 -34.51 13.79 31.94
C LYS A 73 -34.67 13.41 33.41
N ASP A 74 -33.57 13.10 34.09
CA ASP A 74 -33.58 12.75 35.51
C ASP A 74 -34.11 13.91 36.36
N PHE A 75 -33.67 15.15 36.11
CA PHE A 75 -34.18 16.33 36.80
C PHE A 75 -35.67 16.58 36.50
N TYR A 76 -36.08 16.43 35.24
CA TYR A 76 -37.49 16.57 34.85
C TYR A 76 -38.39 15.56 35.59
N ASP A 77 -37.99 14.29 35.61
CA ASP A 77 -38.78 13.20 36.18
C ASP A 77 -38.80 13.21 37.72
N SER A 78 -37.68 13.53 38.35
CA SER A 78 -37.54 13.44 39.81
C SER A 78 -37.87 14.73 40.55
N GLU A 79 -37.34 15.87 40.10
CA GLU A 79 -37.44 17.16 40.79
C GLU A 79 -38.66 17.94 40.28
N TYR A 80 -38.71 18.23 38.97
CA TYR A 80 -39.72 19.09 38.38
C TYR A 80 -41.13 18.51 38.51
N ASN A 81 -41.33 17.24 38.13
CA ASN A 81 -42.65 16.60 38.22
C ASN A 81 -43.17 16.51 39.66
N GLN A 82 -42.30 16.34 40.65
CA GLN A 82 -42.70 16.37 42.06
C GLN A 82 -43.01 17.78 42.54
N ALA A 83 -42.18 18.75 42.18
CA ALA A 83 -42.39 20.16 42.49
C ALA A 83 -43.69 20.68 41.90
N LEU A 84 -44.01 20.32 40.65
CA LEU A 84 -45.25 20.68 39.96
C LEU A 84 -46.48 20.15 40.71
N LYS A 85 -46.46 18.88 41.15
CA LYS A 85 -47.54 18.29 41.95
C LYS A 85 -47.72 19.03 43.28
N LYS A 86 -46.64 19.33 43.99
CA LYS A 86 -46.68 20.05 45.28
C LYS A 86 -47.12 21.51 45.13
N HIS A 87 -46.72 22.17 44.04
CA HIS A 87 -47.14 23.52 43.71
C HIS A 87 -48.65 23.57 43.40
N HIS A 88 -49.18 22.58 42.66
CA HIS A 88 -50.62 22.48 42.40
C HIS A 88 -51.48 22.22 43.64
N THR A 89 -50.90 21.65 44.71
CA THR A 89 -51.59 21.46 45.99
C THR A 89 -51.30 22.58 46.99
N ASP A 90 -50.74 23.72 46.55
CA ASP A 90 -50.32 24.87 47.38
C ASP A 90 -49.34 24.51 48.53
N ILE A 91 -48.62 23.38 48.41
CA ILE A 91 -47.64 22.93 49.39
C ILE A 91 -46.28 23.59 49.13
N LEU A 92 -45.91 23.81 47.87
CA LEU A 92 -44.65 24.44 47.48
C LEU A 92 -44.85 25.92 47.15
N PRO A 93 -44.13 26.86 47.80
CA PRO A 93 -44.22 28.28 47.48
C PRO A 93 -43.80 28.57 46.04
N LYS A 94 -44.51 29.47 45.36
CA LYS A 94 -44.23 29.87 43.97
C LYS A 94 -42.76 30.23 43.72
N LYS A 95 -42.12 30.97 44.64
CA LYS A 95 -40.71 31.36 44.50
C LYS A 95 -39.75 30.15 44.39
N GLU A 96 -40.04 29.06 45.11
CA GLU A 96 -39.24 27.84 45.06
C GLU A 96 -39.52 27.04 43.78
N PHE A 97 -40.78 27.00 43.35
CA PHE A 97 -41.15 26.40 42.06
C PHE A 97 -40.50 27.12 40.87
N ASP A 98 -40.54 28.46 40.85
CA ASP A 98 -39.93 29.29 39.81
C ASP A 98 -38.41 29.04 39.71
N ALA A 99 -37.73 28.71 40.82
CA ALA A 99 -36.31 28.37 40.82
C ALA A 99 -36.02 27.03 40.13
N ILE A 100 -36.87 26.02 40.39
CA ILE A 100 -36.79 24.69 39.76
C ILE A 100 -37.09 24.78 38.25
N GLU A 101 -38.09 25.59 37.87
CA GLU A 101 -38.42 25.82 36.46
C GLU A 101 -37.26 26.52 35.71
N LYS A 102 -36.60 27.47 36.37
CA LYS A 102 -35.41 28.12 35.81
C LYS A 102 -34.26 27.13 35.62
N GLU A 103 -34.03 26.23 36.57
CA GLU A 103 -33.01 25.20 36.45
C GLU A 103 -33.31 24.21 35.32
N LEU A 104 -34.57 23.75 35.20
CA LEU A 104 -35.00 22.91 34.08
C LEU A 104 -34.78 23.59 32.73
N THR A 105 -35.05 24.89 32.64
CA THR A 105 -34.85 25.67 31.43
C THR A 105 -33.37 25.72 31.04
N SER A 106 -32.47 26.00 31.99
CA SER A 106 -31.02 25.97 31.76
C SER A 106 -30.54 24.60 31.28
N LEU A 107 -31.05 23.50 31.86
CA LEU A 107 -30.70 22.14 31.44
C LEU A 107 -31.20 21.84 30.02
N ARG A 108 -32.41 22.28 29.68
CA ARG A 108 -32.96 22.15 28.32
C ARG A 108 -32.11 22.90 27.30
N GLU A 109 -31.68 24.11 27.62
CA GLU A 109 -30.80 24.91 26.77
C GLU A 109 -29.46 24.19 26.55
N ALA A 110 -28.86 23.62 27.59
CA ALA A 110 -27.62 22.85 27.46
C ALA A 110 -27.76 21.64 26.52
N VAL A 111 -28.86 20.88 26.60
CA VAL A 111 -29.14 19.77 25.67
C VAL A 111 -29.31 20.27 24.24
N HIS A 112 -30.03 21.38 24.07
CA HIS A 112 -30.27 21.97 22.76
C HIS A 112 -28.98 22.48 22.11
N GLU A 113 -28.13 23.17 22.88
CA GLU A 113 -26.83 23.65 22.41
C GLU A 113 -25.91 22.49 22.00
N ALA A 114 -25.80 21.45 22.82
CA ALA A 114 -25.00 20.27 22.50
C ALA A 114 -25.50 19.56 21.22
N GLY A 115 -26.83 19.45 21.04
CA GLY A 115 -27.44 18.90 19.84
C GLY A 115 -27.15 19.75 18.59
N ALA A 116 -27.26 21.08 18.70
CA ALA A 116 -26.97 21.99 17.60
C ALA A 116 -25.48 21.98 17.21
N GLU A 117 -24.56 21.78 18.17
CA GLU A 117 -23.14 21.61 17.88
C GLU A 117 -22.83 20.30 17.16
N LEU A 118 -23.52 19.19 17.52
CA LEU A 118 -23.42 17.93 16.81
C LEU A 118 -23.80 18.06 15.33
N ASP A 119 -24.97 18.65 15.07
CA ASP A 119 -25.47 18.85 13.70
C ASP A 119 -24.47 19.65 12.85
N LYS A 120 -23.91 20.73 13.43
CA LYS A 120 -22.87 21.54 12.77
C LYS A 120 -21.61 20.73 12.45
N LEU A 121 -21.16 19.88 13.39
CA LEU A 121 -19.98 19.05 13.17
C LEU A 121 -20.20 18.03 12.04
N GLU A 122 -21.39 17.46 11.94
CA GLU A 122 -21.73 16.55 10.84
C GLU A 122 -21.77 17.28 9.49
N GLU A 123 -22.31 18.50 9.45
CA GLU A 123 -22.34 19.34 8.26
C GLU A 123 -20.93 19.71 7.80
N TYR A 124 -20.07 20.21 8.69
CA TYR A 124 -18.67 20.53 8.36
C TYR A 124 -17.89 19.32 7.88
N LYS A 125 -18.06 18.16 8.53
CA LYS A 125 -17.46 16.90 8.07
C LYS A 125 -17.88 16.59 6.64
N LYS A 126 -19.17 16.73 6.32
CA LYS A 126 -19.70 16.45 4.99
C LYS A 126 -19.11 17.39 3.95
N GLU A 127 -19.05 18.69 4.24
CA GLU A 127 -18.48 19.70 3.33
C GLU A 127 -17.00 19.45 3.03
N ASP A 128 -16.19 19.23 4.07
CA ASP A 128 -14.76 18.98 3.92
C ASP A 128 -14.47 17.69 3.14
N VAL A 129 -15.22 16.62 3.43
CA VAL A 129 -15.12 15.35 2.69
C VAL A 129 -15.50 15.56 1.22
N LEU A 130 -16.59 16.27 0.94
CA LEU A 130 -17.03 16.54 -0.44
C LEU A 130 -16.00 17.38 -1.21
N LYS A 131 -15.37 18.35 -0.56
CA LYS A 131 -14.30 19.15 -1.17
C LYS A 131 -13.12 18.27 -1.59
N ILE A 132 -12.62 17.42 -0.70
CA ILE A 132 -11.49 16.53 -1.00
C ILE A 132 -11.86 15.52 -2.09
N LEU A 133 -13.07 14.95 -2.03
CA LEU A 133 -13.57 14.04 -3.08
C LEU A 133 -13.72 14.74 -4.42
N GLY A 134 -14.17 16.00 -4.44
CA GLY A 134 -14.24 16.83 -5.65
C GLY A 134 -12.86 17.06 -6.26
N GLU A 135 -11.85 17.35 -5.44
CA GLU A 135 -10.46 17.47 -5.92
C GLU A 135 -9.92 16.15 -6.48
N LEU A 136 -10.16 15.02 -5.79
CA LEU A 136 -9.78 13.68 -6.27
C LEU A 136 -10.45 13.37 -7.61
N GLN A 137 -11.75 13.65 -7.73
CA GLN A 137 -12.50 13.44 -8.97
C GLN A 137 -11.94 14.28 -10.12
N SER A 138 -11.56 15.54 -9.86
CA SER A 138 -10.96 16.43 -10.86
C SER A 138 -9.58 15.95 -11.35
N LEU A 139 -8.86 15.19 -10.51
CA LEU A 139 -7.54 14.65 -10.82
C LEU A 139 -7.58 13.23 -11.39
N LYS A 140 -8.75 12.58 -11.40
CA LYS A 140 -8.93 11.17 -11.78
C LYS A 140 -8.21 10.80 -13.08
N ASP A 141 -8.52 11.49 -14.18
CA ASP A 141 -7.98 11.14 -15.49
C ASP A 141 -6.46 11.42 -15.57
N ARG A 142 -6.00 12.53 -14.98
CA ARG A 142 -4.57 12.86 -14.93
C ARG A 142 -3.77 11.85 -14.11
N TYR A 143 -4.36 11.36 -13.03
CA TYR A 143 -3.76 10.33 -12.19
C TYR A 143 -3.68 9.01 -12.92
N THR A 144 -4.77 8.57 -13.56
CA THR A 144 -4.80 7.34 -14.35
C THR A 144 -3.74 7.37 -15.45
N ASN A 145 -3.66 8.47 -16.21
CA ASN A 145 -2.65 8.63 -17.26
C ASN A 145 -1.23 8.58 -16.66
N ALA A 146 -0.97 9.32 -15.59
CA ALA A 146 0.34 9.31 -14.93
C ALA A 146 0.77 7.92 -14.45
N VAL A 147 -0.17 7.11 -13.92
CA VAL A 147 0.10 5.74 -13.51
C VAL A 147 0.33 4.82 -14.70
N ALA A 148 -0.42 5.01 -15.79
CA ALA A 148 -0.24 4.28 -17.04
C ALA A 148 1.15 4.54 -17.64
N ASP A 149 1.54 5.81 -17.75
CA ASP A 149 2.86 6.22 -18.27
C ASP A 149 4.00 5.61 -17.44
N GLN A 150 3.92 5.69 -16.10
CA GLN A 150 4.91 5.05 -15.23
C GLN A 150 4.96 3.53 -15.38
N SER A 151 3.81 2.91 -15.63
CA SER A 151 3.72 1.45 -15.81
C SER A 151 4.32 1.03 -17.15
N GLU A 152 4.15 1.83 -18.19
CA GLU A 152 4.74 1.62 -19.52
C GLU A 152 6.27 1.78 -19.48
N GLU A 153 6.78 2.83 -18.81
CA GLU A 153 8.23 3.01 -18.61
C GLU A 153 8.85 1.80 -17.89
N ILE A 154 8.23 1.33 -16.80
CA ILE A 154 8.70 0.15 -16.07
C ILE A 154 8.60 -1.11 -16.94
N HIS A 155 7.55 -1.25 -17.74
CA HIS A 155 7.39 -2.36 -18.66
C HIS A 155 8.56 -2.42 -19.66
N ASP A 156 8.90 -1.30 -20.28
CA ASP A 156 9.98 -1.21 -21.26
C ASP A 156 11.34 -1.51 -20.63
N GLU A 157 11.61 -1.00 -19.44
CA GLU A 157 12.82 -1.32 -18.67
C GLU A 157 12.94 -2.83 -18.41
N LEU A 158 11.85 -3.46 -17.97
CA LEU A 158 11.81 -4.90 -17.70
C LEU A 158 11.97 -5.74 -18.97
N MET A 159 11.37 -5.32 -20.08
CA MET A 159 11.52 -6.00 -21.37
C MET A 159 12.95 -5.89 -21.90
N ASN A 160 13.59 -4.73 -21.77
CA ASN A 160 15.00 -4.56 -22.12
C ASN A 160 15.90 -5.45 -21.25
N LEU A 161 15.69 -5.47 -19.93
CA LEU A 161 16.44 -6.35 -19.02
C LEU A 161 16.26 -7.83 -19.38
N LYS A 162 15.03 -8.25 -19.69
CA LYS A 162 14.73 -9.61 -20.16
C LYS A 162 15.49 -9.94 -21.44
N GLN A 163 15.50 -9.05 -22.42
CA GLN A 163 16.25 -9.25 -23.67
C GLN A 163 17.76 -9.37 -23.42
N GLN A 164 18.34 -8.50 -22.60
CA GLN A 164 19.77 -8.55 -22.25
C GLN A 164 20.14 -9.86 -21.55
N TYR A 165 19.29 -10.30 -20.61
CA TYR A 165 19.46 -11.56 -19.92
C TYR A 165 19.42 -12.74 -20.89
N MET A 166 18.39 -12.83 -21.74
CA MET A 166 18.26 -13.91 -22.73
C MET A 166 19.45 -13.93 -23.70
N LYS A 167 19.95 -12.77 -24.14
CA LYS A 167 21.18 -12.68 -24.96
C LYS A 167 22.39 -13.29 -24.25
N LYS A 168 22.58 -12.99 -22.97
CA LYS A 168 23.70 -13.52 -22.17
C LYS A 168 23.58 -15.04 -21.94
N VAL A 169 22.38 -15.53 -21.61
CA VAL A 169 22.13 -16.97 -21.43
C VAL A 169 22.38 -17.72 -22.74
N ASN A 170 21.87 -17.22 -23.87
CA ASN A 170 22.09 -17.83 -25.17
C ASN A 170 23.58 -17.82 -25.55
N SER A 171 24.31 -16.73 -25.30
CA SER A 171 25.75 -16.66 -25.54
C SER A 171 26.53 -17.67 -24.69
N LEU A 172 26.17 -17.82 -23.40
CA LEU A 172 26.78 -18.81 -22.53
C LEU A 172 26.48 -20.24 -23.01
N GLY A 173 25.23 -20.52 -23.38
CA GLY A 173 24.80 -21.80 -23.94
C GLY A 173 25.53 -22.13 -25.24
N ALA A 174 25.74 -21.15 -26.13
CA ALA A 174 26.50 -21.34 -27.36
C ALA A 174 27.97 -21.67 -27.07
N SER A 175 28.62 -20.94 -26.17
CA SER A 175 30.01 -21.23 -25.77
C SER A 175 30.15 -22.60 -25.13
N TYR A 176 29.23 -22.98 -24.25
CA TYR A 176 29.22 -24.28 -23.59
C TYR A 176 28.96 -25.42 -24.59
N SER A 177 27.98 -25.27 -25.49
CA SER A 177 27.70 -26.26 -26.53
C SER A 177 28.86 -26.43 -27.50
N ALA A 178 29.56 -25.34 -27.88
CA ALA A 178 30.75 -25.42 -28.71
C ALA A 178 31.86 -26.22 -28.02
N LEU A 179 32.04 -26.03 -26.71
CA LEU A 179 32.99 -26.80 -25.91
C LEU A 179 32.63 -28.29 -25.88
N VAL A 180 31.38 -28.64 -25.53
CA VAL A 180 30.88 -30.03 -25.51
C VAL A 180 31.07 -30.69 -26.87
N ASN A 181 30.71 -30.02 -27.96
CA ASN A 181 30.84 -30.57 -29.31
C ASN A 181 32.31 -30.79 -29.68
N THR A 182 33.20 -29.87 -29.31
CA THR A 182 34.64 -30.00 -29.59
C THR A 182 35.23 -31.17 -28.79
N ASP A 183 34.88 -31.27 -27.52
CA ASP A 183 35.30 -32.34 -26.61
C ASP A 183 34.85 -33.71 -27.12
N GLN A 184 33.60 -33.81 -27.60
CA GLN A 184 33.06 -35.02 -28.21
C GLN A 184 33.85 -35.42 -29.47
N VAL A 185 34.13 -34.46 -30.37
CA VAL A 185 34.92 -34.73 -31.59
C VAL A 185 36.32 -35.22 -31.24
N LEU A 186 36.97 -34.64 -30.23
CA LEU A 186 38.28 -35.09 -29.76
C LEU A 186 38.19 -36.51 -29.18
N HIS A 187 37.26 -36.76 -28.26
CA HIS A 187 37.05 -38.07 -27.68
C HIS A 187 36.87 -39.16 -28.76
N ASP A 188 35.96 -38.92 -29.70
CA ASP A 188 35.65 -39.88 -30.77
C ASP A 188 36.87 -40.11 -31.68
N THR A 189 37.60 -39.05 -32.03
CA THR A 189 38.82 -39.17 -32.84
C THR A 189 39.93 -39.92 -32.10
N PHE A 190 40.19 -39.62 -30.83
CA PHE A 190 41.22 -40.33 -30.06
C PHE A 190 40.87 -41.82 -29.93
N HIS A 191 39.60 -42.13 -29.64
CA HIS A 191 39.09 -43.49 -29.56
C HIS A 191 39.28 -44.25 -30.89
N ASP A 192 38.91 -43.63 -32.02
CA ASP A 192 39.01 -44.25 -33.36
C ASP A 192 40.44 -44.60 -33.75
N TYR A 193 41.43 -43.87 -33.24
CA TYR A 193 42.85 -44.13 -33.47
C TYR A 193 43.53 -44.95 -32.35
N GLY A 194 42.77 -45.46 -31.38
CA GLY A 194 43.27 -46.30 -30.30
C GLY A 194 44.08 -45.57 -29.23
N PHE A 195 43.91 -44.25 -29.13
CA PHE A 195 44.51 -43.43 -28.08
C PHE A 195 43.52 -43.19 -26.94
N TYR A 196 44.04 -43.07 -25.72
CA TYR A 196 43.26 -42.68 -24.55
C TYR A 196 43.17 -41.16 -24.48
N TYR A 197 41.95 -40.63 -24.35
CA TYR A 197 41.69 -39.21 -24.12
C TYR A 197 41.46 -38.98 -22.63
N ASP A 198 42.50 -38.49 -21.94
CA ASP A 198 42.46 -38.13 -20.52
C ASP A 198 42.45 -36.60 -20.37
N GLU A 199 41.75 -36.10 -19.36
CA GLU A 199 41.45 -34.69 -19.12
C GLU A 199 40.62 -34.03 -20.24
N THR A 200 39.31 -34.15 -20.11
CA THR A 200 38.37 -33.54 -21.07
C THR A 200 38.42 -32.01 -21.02
N MET A 201 38.16 -31.36 -22.15
CA MET A 201 37.99 -29.90 -22.20
C MET A 201 36.84 -29.45 -21.28
N LEU A 202 35.85 -30.32 -21.05
CA LEU A 202 34.76 -30.07 -20.10
C LEU A 202 35.23 -30.05 -18.64
N GLU A 203 36.09 -30.98 -18.23
CA GLU A 203 36.71 -30.98 -16.89
C GLU A 203 37.61 -29.76 -16.70
N GLN A 204 38.40 -29.39 -17.71
CA GLN A 204 39.24 -28.20 -17.65
C GLN A 204 38.40 -26.92 -17.55
N TYR A 205 37.32 -26.81 -18.31
CA TYR A 205 36.38 -25.70 -18.21
C TYR A 205 35.70 -25.64 -16.85
N ALA A 206 35.28 -26.79 -16.31
CA ALA A 206 34.72 -26.87 -14.97
C ALA A 206 35.75 -26.39 -13.94
N LEU A 207 37.03 -26.79 -14.00
CA LEU A 207 38.06 -26.32 -13.08
C LEU A 207 38.31 -24.80 -13.19
N LEU A 208 38.42 -24.29 -14.41
CA LEU A 208 38.68 -22.86 -14.68
C LEU A 208 37.51 -21.97 -14.25
N THR A 209 36.28 -22.47 -14.32
CA THR A 209 35.08 -21.73 -13.92
C THR A 209 34.69 -21.97 -12.46
N SER A 210 35.04 -23.12 -11.89
CA SER A 210 34.74 -23.52 -10.51
C SER A 210 35.73 -22.98 -9.47
N GLY A 211 36.82 -22.31 -9.89
CA GLY A 211 37.74 -21.58 -9.00
C GLY A 211 37.10 -20.48 -8.11
N LYS A 212 35.77 -20.28 -8.22
CA LYS A 212 34.94 -19.44 -7.35
C LYS A 212 33.76 -20.18 -6.69
N GLY A 213 33.85 -21.50 -6.57
CA GLY A 213 32.91 -22.34 -5.80
C GLY A 213 31.55 -22.61 -6.45
N LYS A 214 31.37 -22.35 -7.75
CA LYS A 214 30.16 -22.73 -8.51
C LYS A 214 30.53 -23.08 -9.96
N GLU A 215 30.15 -24.27 -10.40
CA GLU A 215 30.28 -24.70 -11.80
C GLU A 215 29.38 -23.83 -12.69
N VAL A 216 29.92 -23.33 -13.81
CA VAL A 216 29.17 -22.48 -14.74
C VAL A 216 28.51 -23.37 -15.79
N LYS A 217 27.24 -23.71 -15.56
CA LYS A 217 26.39 -24.49 -16.47
C LYS A 217 25.19 -23.66 -16.94
N PRO A 218 24.82 -23.65 -18.23
CA PRO A 218 23.66 -22.89 -18.73
C PRO A 218 22.36 -23.20 -17.97
N GLU A 219 22.17 -24.44 -17.53
CA GLU A 219 21.00 -24.92 -16.80
C GLU A 219 20.83 -24.23 -15.44
N ALA A 220 21.94 -23.88 -14.78
CA ALA A 220 21.93 -23.15 -13.51
C ALA A 220 21.40 -21.71 -13.64
N TYR A 221 21.33 -21.21 -14.87
CA TYR A 221 20.78 -19.90 -15.20
C TYR A 221 19.46 -20.00 -15.93
N SER A 222 18.81 -21.16 -16.00
CA SER A 222 17.44 -21.24 -16.51
C SER A 222 16.47 -20.68 -15.48
N ILE A 223 15.56 -19.78 -15.89
CA ILE A 223 14.50 -19.32 -14.98
C ILE A 223 13.45 -20.43 -14.88
N ASP A 224 13.30 -20.99 -13.69
CA ASP A 224 12.25 -21.98 -13.42
C ASP A 224 10.87 -21.36 -13.67
N LYS A 225 10.10 -21.98 -14.58
CA LYS A 225 8.74 -21.56 -14.92
C LYS A 225 7.79 -21.62 -13.71
N SER A 226 8.06 -22.49 -12.73
CA SER A 226 7.27 -22.62 -11.50
C SER A 226 7.41 -21.39 -10.60
N ILE A 227 8.61 -20.79 -10.53
CA ILE A 227 8.89 -19.56 -9.78
C ILE A 227 8.18 -18.37 -10.45
N ILE A 228 8.22 -18.29 -11.78
CA ILE A 228 7.50 -17.25 -12.54
C ILE A 228 6.00 -17.33 -12.27
N SER A 229 5.41 -18.53 -12.34
CA SER A 229 3.97 -18.73 -12.13
C SER A 229 3.52 -18.36 -10.71
N LYS A 230 4.30 -18.78 -9.69
CA LYS A 230 4.01 -18.46 -8.29
C LYS A 230 4.05 -16.95 -8.03
N GLU A 231 5.07 -16.26 -8.53
CA GLU A 231 5.16 -14.81 -8.35
C GLU A 231 4.08 -14.07 -9.15
N LEU A 232 3.77 -14.47 -10.39
CA LEU A 232 2.70 -13.88 -11.20
C LEU A 232 1.28 -14.13 -10.65
N SER A 233 1.06 -15.25 -9.95
CA SER A 233 -0.22 -15.52 -9.29
C SER A 233 -0.51 -14.54 -8.14
N ASN A 234 0.53 -13.97 -7.51
CA ASN A 234 0.38 -12.90 -6.52
C ASN A 234 0.01 -11.54 -7.14
N PHE A 235 0.14 -11.37 -8.47
CA PHE A 235 -0.20 -10.15 -9.20
C PHE A 235 -1.61 -10.14 -9.81
N HIS A 236 -2.38 -11.25 -9.70
CA HIS A 236 -3.78 -11.24 -10.12
C HIS A 236 -4.61 -10.40 -9.14
N VAL A 237 -4.65 -9.09 -9.39
CA VAL A 237 -5.70 -8.23 -8.86
C VAL A 237 -6.95 -8.58 -9.67
N ASN A 238 -7.94 -9.18 -9.01
CA ASN A 238 -9.27 -9.33 -9.60
C ASN A 238 -9.79 -7.93 -9.95
N LEU A 239 -9.70 -7.56 -11.23
CA LEU A 239 -10.33 -6.38 -11.79
C LEU A 239 -11.82 -6.66 -11.96
N THR A 240 -12.52 -6.91 -10.87
CA THR A 240 -13.98 -6.84 -10.88
C THR A 240 -14.35 -5.36 -10.88
N PRO A 241 -14.97 -4.82 -11.95
CA PRO A 241 -15.51 -3.48 -11.88
C PRO A 241 -16.54 -3.44 -10.74
N TYR A 242 -16.38 -2.51 -9.80
CA TYR A 242 -17.44 -2.19 -8.84
C TYR A 242 -18.63 -1.69 -9.67
N LYS A 243 -19.69 -2.49 -9.70
CA LYS A 243 -20.99 -2.13 -10.29
C LYS A 243 -21.75 -1.21 -9.35
#